data_AF-A0AAV5RZC7-F1
#
_entry.id   AF-A0AAV5RZC7-F1
#
_cell.length_a   1.000
_cell.length_b   1.000
_cell.length_c   1.000
_cell.angle_alpha   90.00
_cell.angle_beta   90.00
_cell.angle_gamma   90.00
#
_symmetry.space_group_name_H-M   'P 1'
#
loop_
_entity.id
_entity.type
_entity.pdbx_description
1 polymer ?
#
loop_
_entity_poly.entity_id
_entity_poly.type
_entity_poly.pdbx_seq_one_letter_code
_entity_poly.pdbx_strand_id
1 'polypeptide(L)'
;MSQDAEAYKARRKQQMLRFFGGTLLTLVSFRVLLKQLSTPKYIPKMFQQNVKRAPITVKNSVGASLVGTLGVTAGGLLMLATGYCWTADISSLGEFQAQFQADAQAQADAIAQE
;
A
#
# COMPACT_ATOMS: atom_id res chain seq x y z
N MET A 1 -36.05 11.58 -0.55
CA MET A 1 -34.94 11.51 -1.54
C MET A 1 -33.69 12.29 -1.14
N SER A 2 -33.76 13.36 -0.34
CA SER A 2 -32.55 14.10 0.09
C SER A 2 -31.71 13.40 1.16
N GLN A 3 -32.35 12.71 2.13
CA GLN A 3 -31.65 12.09 3.26
C GLN A 3 -30.75 10.92 2.85
N ASP A 4 -31.18 10.08 1.91
CA ASP A 4 -30.39 8.95 1.40
C ASP A 4 -29.15 9.43 0.63
N ALA A 5 -29.31 10.53 -0.12
CA ALA A 5 -28.22 11.15 -0.87
C ALA A 5 -27.15 11.77 0.05
N GLU A 6 -27.54 12.34 1.18
CA GLU A 6 -26.61 12.87 2.19
C GLU A 6 -25.88 11.75 2.93
N ALA A 7 -26.59 10.70 3.33
CA ALA A 7 -26.00 9.51 3.95
C ALA A 7 -24.97 8.85 3.02
N TYR A 8 -25.31 8.67 1.74
CA TYR A 8 -24.40 8.15 0.72
C TYR A 8 -23.11 9.00 0.61
N LYS A 9 -23.24 10.32 0.52
CA LYS A 9 -22.08 11.23 0.45
C LYS A 9 -21.19 11.13 1.70
N ALA A 10 -21.78 10.97 2.89
CA ALA A 10 -21.02 10.81 4.13
C ALA A 10 -20.19 9.51 4.13
N ARG A 11 -20.78 8.39 3.68
CA ARG A 11 -20.08 7.10 3.57
C ARG A 11 -18.92 7.16 2.59
N ARG A 12 -19.13 7.80 1.44
CA ARG A 12 -18.10 7.97 0.40
C ARG A 12 -16.89 8.76 0.91
N LYS A 13 -17.12 9.81 1.70
CA LYS A 13 -16.06 10.60 2.33
C LYS A 13 -15.24 9.78 3.31
N GLN A 14 -15.89 8.89 4.08
CA GLN A 14 -15.19 8.04 5.03
C GLN A 14 -14.31 6.99 4.32
N GLN A 15 -14.83 6.35 3.26
CA GLN A 15 -14.04 5.44 2.42
C GLN A 15 -12.86 6.15 1.76
N MET A 16 -13.09 7.36 1.24
CA MET A 16 -12.03 8.20 0.66
C MET A 16 -10.94 8.54 1.68
N LEU A 17 -11.30 8.86 2.93
CA LEU A 17 -10.34 9.18 3.98
C LEU A 17 -9.46 7.96 4.33
N ARG A 18 -10.05 6.76 4.39
CA ARG A 18 -9.32 5.51 4.63
C ARG A 18 -8.34 5.20 3.50
N PHE A 19 -8.78 5.35 2.26
CA PHE A 19 -7.93 5.19 1.08
C PHE A 19 -6.78 6.20 1.11
N PHE A 20 -7.09 7.48 1.29
CA PHE A 20 -6.11 8.55 1.34
C PHE A 20 -5.07 8.36 2.45
N GLY A 21 -5.50 7.86 3.62
CA GLY A 21 -4.60 7.49 4.71
C GLY A 21 -3.59 6.41 4.30
N GLY A 22 -4.05 5.36 3.60
CA GLY A 22 -3.16 4.32 3.07
C GLY A 22 -2.23 4.82 1.97
N THR A 23 -2.71 5.70 1.09
CA THR A 23 -1.88 6.33 0.06
C THR A 23 -0.79 7.20 0.68
N LEU A 24 -1.14 8.03 1.67
CA LEU A 24 -0.18 8.89 2.37
C LEU A 24 0.91 8.05 3.07
N LEU A 25 0.51 6.99 3.78
CA LEU A 25 1.45 6.09 4.43
C LEU A 25 2.43 5.51 3.40
N THR A 26 1.91 5.02 2.27
CA THR A 26 2.71 4.46 1.17
C THR A 26 3.69 5.48 0.62
N LEU A 27 3.25 6.71 0.34
CA LEU A 27 4.10 7.77 -0.21
C LEU A 27 5.21 8.19 0.76
N VAL A 28 4.90 8.29 2.05
CA VAL A 28 5.89 8.62 3.09
C VAL A 28 6.94 7.51 3.18
N SER A 29 6.52 6.25 3.28
CA SER A 29 7.43 5.10 3.31
C SER A 29 8.27 4.99 2.03
N PHE A 30 7.66 5.25 0.87
CA PHE A 30 8.35 5.26 -0.42
C PHE A 30 9.39 6.38 -0.49
N ARG A 31 9.08 7.56 0.03
CA ARG A 31 10.02 8.68 0.07
C ARG A 31 11.24 8.37 0.93
N VAL A 32 11.05 7.67 2.05
CA VAL A 32 12.15 7.18 2.90
C VAL A 32 12.98 6.14 2.15
N LEU A 33 12.33 5.18 1.49
CA LEU A 33 13.01 4.14 0.70
C LEU A 33 13.87 4.76 -0.42
N LEU A 34 13.36 5.74 -1.16
CA LEU A 34 14.10 6.44 -2.22
C LEU A 34 15.37 7.13 -1.70
N LYS A 35 15.34 7.70 -0.48
CA LYS A 35 16.54 8.28 0.14
C LYS A 35 17.60 7.22 0.42
N GLN A 36 17.19 6.00 0.76
CA GLN A 36 18.10 4.90 1.06
C GLN A 36 18.68 4.23 -0.19
N LEU A 37 17.95 4.24 -1.30
CA LEU A 37 18.40 3.69 -2.58
C LEU A 37 19.41 4.60 -3.31
N SER A 38 19.61 5.84 -2.84
CA SER A 38 20.60 6.75 -3.42
C SER A 38 22.02 6.27 -3.11
N THR A 39 22.59 5.45 -4.00
CA THR A 39 23.96 4.92 -3.87
C THR A 39 24.98 6.06 -3.85
N PRO A 40 25.88 6.13 -2.85
CA PRO A 40 26.97 7.08 -2.87
C PRO A 40 27.94 6.75 -4.02
N LYS A 41 28.19 7.72 -4.91
CA LYS A 41 29.17 7.58 -6.00
C LYS A 41 30.58 7.54 -5.41
N TYR A 42 31.24 6.38 -5.46
CA TYR A 42 32.64 6.25 -5.05
C TYR A 42 33.56 6.54 -6.25
N ILE A 43 34.35 7.62 -6.16
CA ILE A 43 35.40 7.94 -7.13
C ILE A 43 36.75 7.68 -6.45
N PRO A 44 37.45 6.57 -6.78
CA PRO A 44 38.77 6.30 -6.21
C PRO A 44 39.80 7.31 -6.72
N LYS A 45 40.76 7.70 -5.87
CA LYS A 45 41.96 8.42 -6.29
C LYS A 45 42.96 7.43 -6.91
N MET A 46 43.80 7.90 -7.85
CA MET A 46 44.72 7.06 -8.68
C MET A 46 45.55 6.00 -7.92
N PHE A 47 45.81 6.17 -6.62
CA PHE A 47 46.62 5.24 -5.82
C PHE A 47 45.88 4.63 -4.62
N GLN A 48 44.56 4.79 -4.53
CA GLN A 48 43.74 4.27 -3.42
C GLN A 48 43.03 2.95 -3.73
N GLN A 49 43.24 2.39 -4.93
CA GLN A 49 42.51 1.23 -5.43
C GLN A 49 42.79 -0.08 -4.64
N ASN A 50 43.95 -0.19 -3.97
CA ASN A 50 44.34 -1.36 -3.18
C ASN A 50 44.40 -1.13 -1.65
N VAL A 51 44.40 0.13 -1.19
CA VAL A 51 44.69 0.47 0.22
C VAL A 51 43.40 0.66 1.03
N LYS A 52 42.31 1.10 0.38
CA LYS A 52 41.07 1.41 1.07
C LYS A 52 39.92 0.64 0.44
N ARG A 53 39.38 -0.31 1.19
CA ARG A 53 38.10 -0.95 0.85
C ARG A 53 37.07 0.17 0.66
N ALA A 54 36.35 0.15 -0.47
CA ALA A 54 35.28 1.11 -0.71
C ALA A 54 34.38 1.17 0.54
N PRO A 55 33.95 2.36 0.99
CA PRO A 55 33.14 2.50 2.19
C PRO A 55 31.89 1.64 2.01
N ILE A 56 31.85 0.54 2.75
CA ILE A 56 30.74 -0.40 2.68
C ILE A 56 29.58 0.28 3.43
N THR A 57 28.50 0.58 2.73
CA THR A 57 27.27 1.15 3.31
C THR A 57 26.50 0.04 4.03
N VAL A 58 26.93 -0.43 5.21
CA VAL A 58 26.43 -1.74 5.72
C VAL A 58 25.65 -1.77 7.02
N LYS A 59 25.62 -0.72 7.86
CA LYS A 59 24.93 -0.83 9.17
C LYS A 59 23.69 0.04 9.30
N ASN A 60 23.81 1.34 9.06
CA ASN A 60 22.68 2.25 9.30
C ASN A 60 21.67 2.33 8.15
N SER A 61 22.05 1.95 6.91
CA SER A 61 21.10 1.95 5.78
C SER A 61 20.21 0.72 5.75
N VAL A 62 20.65 -0.42 6.30
CA VAL A 62 19.91 -1.70 6.24
C VAL A 62 18.63 -1.64 7.07
N GLY A 63 18.69 -1.09 8.28
CA GLY A 63 17.49 -0.94 9.12
C GLY A 63 16.47 -0.01 8.48
N ALA A 64 16.94 1.11 7.91
CA ALA A 64 16.06 2.09 7.28
C ALA A 64 15.48 1.61 5.93
N SER A 65 16.23 0.80 5.16
CA SER A 65 15.71 0.17 3.94
C SER A 65 14.68 -0.91 4.24
N LEU A 66 14.87 -1.70 5.31
CA LEU A 66 13.90 -2.67 5.79
C LEU A 66 12.59 -2.00 6.22
N VAL A 67 12.68 -0.97 7.06
CA VAL A 67 11.50 -0.20 7.51
C VAL A 67 10.80 0.47 6.33
N GLY A 68 11.55 1.07 5.41
CA GLY A 68 11.00 1.68 4.19
C GLY A 68 10.28 0.65 3.30
N THR A 69 10.87 -0.54 3.12
CA THR A 69 10.28 -1.61 2.31
C THR A 69 9.02 -2.17 2.96
N LEU A 70 9.06 -2.46 4.27
CA LEU A 70 7.88 -2.92 5.01
C LEU A 70 6.76 -1.88 4.98
N GLY A 71 7.10 -0.59 5.14
CA GLY A 71 6.13 0.49 5.06
C GLY A 71 5.50 0.64 3.67
N VAL A 72 6.28 0.49 2.60
CA VAL A 72 5.76 0.52 1.23
C VAL A 72 4.87 -0.70 0.96
N THR A 73 5.28 -1.90 1.36
CA THR A 73 4.48 -3.11 1.14
C THR A 73 3.19 -3.08 1.96
N ALA A 74 3.27 -2.76 3.25
CA ALA A 74 2.09 -2.66 4.12
C ALA A 74 1.15 -1.52 3.70
N GLY A 75 1.71 -0.35 3.38
CA GLY A 75 0.95 0.78 2.85
C GLY A 75 0.29 0.46 1.52
N GLY A 76 1.01 -0.19 0.60
CA GLY A 76 0.51 -0.59 -0.71
C GLY A 76 -0.64 -1.59 -0.61
N LEU A 77 -0.53 -2.61 0.26
CA LEU A 77 -1.62 -3.54 0.55
C LEU A 77 -2.83 -2.82 1.16
N LEU A 78 -2.60 -1.90 2.10
CA LEU A 78 -3.68 -1.11 2.71
C LEU A 78 -4.39 -0.24 1.65
N MET A 79 -3.62 0.43 0.78
CA MET A 79 -4.13 1.24 -0.31
C MET A 79 -4.95 0.42 -1.31
N LEU A 80 -4.50 -0.79 -1.66
CA LEU A 80 -5.24 -1.68 -2.55
C LEU A 80 -6.53 -2.18 -1.91
N ALA A 81 -6.48 -2.66 -0.66
CA ALA A 81 -7.66 -3.15 0.05
C ALA A 81 -8.70 -2.05 0.25
N THR A 82 -8.28 -0.85 0.67
CA THR A 82 -9.18 0.30 0.85
C THR A 82 -9.66 0.89 -0.47
N GLY A 83 -8.84 0.82 -1.53
CA GLY A 83 -9.24 1.21 -2.89
C GLY A 83 -10.31 0.28 -3.44
N TYR A 84 -10.16 -1.03 -3.25
CA TYR A 84 -11.18 -2.01 -3.62
C TYR A 84 -12.48 -1.81 -2.84
N CYS A 85 -12.36 -1.62 -1.53
CA CYS A 85 -13.48 -1.31 -0.64
C CYS A 85 -14.21 -0.02 -1.07
N TRP A 86 -13.47 0.98 -1.54
CA TRP A 86 -14.02 2.20 -2.11
C TRP A 86 -14.71 1.96 -3.46
N THR A 87 -14.16 1.16 -4.37
CA THR A 87 -14.85 0.88 -5.65
C THR A 87 -16.12 0.05 -5.47
N ALA A 88 -16.12 -0.89 -4.53
CA ALA A 88 -17.27 -1.76 -4.23
C ALA A 88 -18.32 -1.11 -3.30
N ASP A 89 -18.07 0.12 -2.82
CA ASP A 89 -18.91 0.85 -1.86
C ASP A 89 -19.19 0.07 -0.56
N ILE A 90 -18.24 -0.74 -0.14
CA ILE A 90 -18.33 -1.54 1.09
C ILE A 90 -17.79 -0.69 2.23
N SER A 91 -18.46 -0.66 3.38
CA SER A 91 -18.04 0.17 4.51
C SER A 91 -17.75 -0.62 5.78
N SER A 92 -18.34 -1.81 5.89
CA SER A 92 -18.24 -2.72 7.03
C SER A 92 -17.88 -4.14 6.60
N LEU A 93 -17.33 -4.92 7.54
CA LEU A 93 -17.02 -6.33 7.31
C LEU A 93 -18.28 -7.19 7.11
N GLY A 94 -19.40 -6.81 7.74
CA GLY A 94 -20.67 -7.51 7.57
C GLY A 94 -21.23 -7.36 6.16
N GLU A 95 -21.16 -6.15 5.59
CA GLU A 95 -21.54 -5.91 4.19
C GLU A 95 -20.63 -6.66 3.23
N PHE A 96 -19.32 -6.70 3.51
CA PHE A 96 -18.37 -7.48 2.72
C PHE A 96 -18.72 -8.97 2.70
N GLN A 97 -19.00 -9.54 3.87
CA GLN A 97 -19.35 -10.96 3.99
C GLN A 97 -20.66 -11.27 3.27
N ALA A 98 -21.67 -10.40 3.39
CA ALA A 98 -22.95 -10.58 2.72
C ALA A 98 -22.80 -10.53 1.19
N GLN A 99 -22.03 -9.58 0.67
CA GLN A 99 -21.72 -9.48 -0.76
C GLN A 99 -20.98 -10.74 -1.25
N PHE A 100 -19.95 -11.16 -0.51
CA PHE A 100 -19.14 -12.32 -0.87
C PHE A 100 -19.95 -13.63 -0.89
N GLN A 101 -20.87 -13.80 0.07
CA GLN A 101 -21.77 -14.95 0.10
C GLN A 101 -22.76 -14.93 -1.07
N ALA A 102 -23.30 -13.75 -1.41
CA ALA A 102 -24.18 -13.59 -2.56
C ALA A 102 -23.48 -13.92 -3.88
N ASP A 103 -22.24 -13.45 -4.06
CA ASP A 103 -21.43 -13.75 -5.25
C ASP A 103 -21.07 -15.25 -5.33
N ALA A 104 -20.77 -15.87 -4.19
CA ALA A 104 -20.48 -17.31 -4.12
C ALA A 104 -21.72 -18.17 -4.47
N GLN A 105 -22.91 -17.75 -4.04
CA GLN A 105 -24.17 -18.41 -4.39
C GLN A 105 -24.48 -18.25 -5.88
N ALA A 106 -24.32 -17.04 -6.43
CA ALA A 106 -24.52 -16.81 -7.86
C ALA A 106 -23.59 -17.66 -8.74
N GLN A 107 -22.35 -17.90 -8.30
CA GLN A 107 -21.42 -18.79 -8.99
C GLN A 107 -21.84 -20.27 -8.88
N ALA A 108 -22.30 -20.71 -7.71
CA ALA A 108 -22.78 -22.07 -7.52
C ALA A 108 -24.01 -22.36 -8.38
N ASP A 109 -24.93 -21.41 -8.50
CA ASP A 109 -26.13 -21.51 -9.34
C ASP A 109 -25.77 -21.53 -10.84
N ALA A 110 -24.73 -20.79 -11.26
CA ALA A 110 -24.24 -20.82 -12.63
C ALA A 110 -23.61 -22.18 -12.99
N ILE A 111 -22.86 -22.80 -12.07
CA ILE A 111 -22.26 -24.13 -12.26
C ILE A 111 -23.32 -25.23 -12.26
N ALA A 112 -24.41 -25.07 -11.50
CA ALA A 112 -25.51 -26.04 -11.47
C ALA A 112 -26.41 -25.98 -12.73
N GLN A 113 -26.29 -24.92 -13.53
CA GLN A 113 -27.02 -24.74 -14.78
C GLN A 113 -26.24 -25.22 -16.03
N GLU A 114 -24.95 -25.54 -15.88
CA GLU A 114 -24.12 -26.24 -16.88
C GLU A 114 -24.22 -27.77 -16.73
#